data_AF-A0AAE4VKU2-F1
#
_entry.id   AF-A0AAE4VKU2-F1
#
_cell.length_a   1.000
_cell.length_b   1.000
_cell.length_c   1.000
_cell.angle_alpha   90.00
_cell.angle_beta   90.00
_cell.angle_gamma   90.00
#
_symmetry.space_group_name_H-M   'P 1'
#
loop_
_entity.id
_entity.type
_entity.pdbx_description
1 polymer ?
#
loop_
_entity_poly.entity_id
_entity_poly.type
_entity_poly.pdbx_seq_one_letter_code
_entity_poly.pdbx_strand_id
1 'polypeptide(L)'
;MTNKIFITLKSLFNQAYSLFFAMIWLCCAVLFSYIAEYLLKLYPCKLCLYQRYIYVTGLIINTFFVIYFSDKFRYFMHYINNYDNNDDNDKNLKKNKNIDSNFVKNVYFIIIFLIALIELLLSFFHFGVEQKWWKFISTCTNNLNKANSIQEFQLLLESAEYAMCDIPSKIIGIPMTILNIIYSLVFLIIWIIIFRKNKYI
;
A
#
# COMPACT_ATOMS: atom_id res chain seq x y z
N MET A 1 17.93 4.02 34.78
CA MET A 1 18.06 2.93 33.77
C MET A 1 16.71 2.48 33.24
N THR A 2 15.69 2.39 34.11
CA THR A 2 14.25 2.19 33.81
C THR A 2 13.70 3.06 32.67
N ASN A 3 14.03 4.36 32.62
CA ASN A 3 13.54 5.26 31.56
C ASN A 3 13.99 4.88 30.14
N LYS A 4 15.22 4.39 29.93
CA LYS A 4 15.70 4.05 28.57
C LYS A 4 15.03 2.79 28.01
N ILE A 5 14.81 1.79 28.86
CA ILE A 5 14.10 0.55 28.48
C ILE A 5 12.64 0.85 28.14
N PHE A 6 11.99 1.68 28.97
CA PHE A 6 10.60 2.10 28.74
C PHE A 6 10.43 2.89 27.43
N ILE A 7 11.37 3.78 27.10
CA ILE A 7 11.37 4.52 25.82
C ILE A 7 11.52 3.57 24.62
N THR A 8 12.46 2.62 24.67
CA THR A 8 12.66 1.64 23.59
C THR A 8 11.43 0.74 23.38
N LEU A 9 10.82 0.25 24.47
CA LEU A 9 9.57 -0.51 24.42
C LEU A 9 8.45 0.30 23.78
N LYS A 10 8.26 1.57 24.20
CA LYS A 10 7.25 2.47 23.63
C LYS A 10 7.46 2.72 22.13
N SER A 11 8.71 2.89 21.68
CA SER A 11 9.06 3.08 20.27
C SER A 11 8.75 1.83 19.43
N LEU A 12 9.04 0.63 19.95
CA LEU A 12 8.69 -0.65 19.32
C LEU A 12 7.18 -0.86 19.22
N PHE A 13 6.43 -0.53 20.28
CA PHE A 13 4.96 -0.61 20.28
C PHE A 13 4.33 0.34 19.25
N ASN A 14 4.80 1.59 19.18
CA ASN A 14 4.32 2.55 18.18
C ASN A 14 4.62 2.09 16.75
N GLN A 15 5.77 1.45 16.53
CA GLN A 15 6.13 0.87 15.24
C GLN A 15 5.22 -0.29 14.84
N ALA A 16 4.92 -1.22 15.76
CA ALA A 16 3.99 -2.31 15.51
C ALA A 16 2.60 -1.79 15.11
N TYR A 17 2.10 -0.77 15.82
CA TYR A 17 0.81 -0.15 15.49
C TYR A 17 0.77 0.44 14.08
N SER A 18 1.86 1.10 13.64
CA SER A 18 1.94 1.66 12.28
C SER A 18 1.88 0.58 11.18
N LEU A 19 2.47 -0.60 11.42
CA LEU A 19 2.44 -1.73 10.48
C LEU A 19 1.02 -2.30 10.33
N PHE A 20 0.31 -2.49 11.45
CA PHE A 20 -1.07 -2.97 11.43
C PHE A 20 -2.03 -1.96 10.83
N PHE A 21 -1.84 -0.66 11.14
CA PHE A 21 -2.62 0.41 10.52
C PHE A 21 -2.48 0.40 9.00
N ALA A 22 -1.25 0.36 8.48
CA ALA A 22 -1.01 0.29 7.04
C ALA A 22 -1.62 -0.98 6.42
N MET A 23 -1.53 -2.13 7.11
CA MET A 23 -2.11 -3.38 6.62
C MET A 23 -3.63 -3.31 6.48
N ILE A 24 -4.32 -2.84 7.53
CA ILE A 24 -5.78 -2.70 7.52
C ILE A 24 -6.20 -1.75 6.40
N TRP A 25 -5.51 -0.62 6.27
CA TRP A 25 -5.78 0.35 5.22
C TRP A 25 -5.68 -0.29 3.83
N LEU A 26 -4.55 -0.91 3.51
CA LEU A 26 -4.33 -1.56 2.21
C LEU A 26 -5.36 -2.67 1.93
N CYS A 27 -5.69 -3.49 2.94
CA CYS A 27 -6.72 -4.53 2.82
C CYS A 27 -8.10 -3.94 2.52
N CYS A 28 -8.49 -2.84 3.19
CA CYS A 28 -9.76 -2.17 2.93
C CYS A 28 -9.87 -1.67 1.49
N ALA A 29 -8.80 -1.09 0.94
CA ALA A 29 -8.77 -0.63 -0.46
C ALA A 29 -8.96 -1.78 -1.46
N VAL A 30 -8.20 -2.86 -1.28
CA VAL A 30 -8.29 -4.05 -2.15
C VAL A 30 -9.68 -4.68 -2.06
N LEU A 31 -10.19 -4.87 -0.85
CA LEU A 31 -11.52 -5.42 -0.62
C LEU A 31 -12.61 -4.57 -1.27
N PHE A 32 -12.57 -3.25 -1.07
CA PHE A 32 -13.51 -2.33 -1.71
C PHE A 32 -13.48 -2.44 -3.24
N SER A 33 -12.29 -2.58 -3.82
CA SER A 33 -12.14 -2.72 -5.27
C SER A 33 -12.79 -3.99 -5.83
N TYR A 34 -12.73 -5.11 -5.10
CA TYR A 34 -13.36 -6.37 -5.50
C TYR A 34 -14.88 -6.35 -5.25
N ILE A 35 -15.32 -5.68 -4.19
CA ILE A 35 -16.75 -5.46 -3.96
C ILE A 35 -17.34 -4.64 -5.12
N ALA A 36 -16.69 -3.57 -5.54
CA ALA A 36 -17.14 -2.76 -6.66
C ALA A 36 -17.19 -3.56 -7.97
N GLU A 37 -16.20 -4.41 -8.22
CA GLU A 37 -16.16 -5.25 -9.43
C GLU A 37 -17.27 -6.31 -9.44
N TYR A 38 -17.36 -7.14 -8.38
CA TYR A 38 -18.25 -8.31 -8.41
C TYR A 38 -19.68 -8.03 -7.97
N LEU A 39 -19.90 -7.13 -7.00
CA LEU A 39 -21.26 -6.83 -6.50
C LEU A 39 -21.93 -5.74 -7.32
N LEU A 40 -21.18 -4.69 -7.70
CA LEU A 40 -21.74 -3.56 -8.44
C LEU A 40 -21.55 -3.71 -9.97
N LYS A 41 -20.92 -4.80 -10.43
CA LYS A 41 -20.61 -5.07 -11.84
C LYS A 41 -19.89 -3.89 -12.51
N LEU A 42 -19.03 -3.20 -11.76
CA LEU A 42 -18.22 -2.10 -12.25
C LEU A 42 -16.89 -2.66 -12.75
N TYR A 43 -16.83 -2.97 -14.04
CA TYR A 43 -15.62 -3.49 -14.67
C TYR A 43 -14.46 -2.50 -14.55
N PRO A 44 -13.26 -2.95 -14.17
CA PRO A 44 -12.11 -2.07 -14.00
C PRO A 44 -11.51 -1.71 -15.37
N CYS A 45 -11.17 -0.43 -15.53
CA CYS A 45 -10.36 0.00 -16.66
C CYS A 45 -8.86 -0.29 -16.41
N LYS A 46 -8.01 -0.10 -17.42
CA LYS A 46 -6.56 -0.35 -17.30
C LYS A 46 -5.89 0.48 -16.20
N LEU A 47 -6.30 1.73 -16.00
CA LEU A 47 -5.79 2.58 -14.90
C LEU A 47 -6.27 2.10 -13.52
N CYS A 48 -7.53 1.66 -13.40
CA CYS A 48 -8.03 1.04 -12.17
C CYS A 48 -7.19 -0.19 -11.78
N LEU A 49 -6.82 -1.01 -12.77
CA LEU A 49 -5.97 -2.18 -12.52
C LEU A 49 -4.59 -1.78 -12.01
N TYR A 50 -3.99 -0.72 -12.57
CA TYR A 50 -2.71 -0.20 -12.07
C TYR A 50 -2.80 0.30 -10.63
N GLN A 51 -3.86 1.04 -10.28
CA GLN A 51 -4.13 1.47 -8.90
C GLN A 51 -4.26 0.26 -7.95
N ARG A 52 -5.01 -0.78 -8.37
CA ARG A 52 -5.14 -2.02 -7.60
C ARG A 52 -3.78 -2.73 -7.41
N TYR A 53 -2.94 -2.80 -8.45
CA TYR A 53 -1.62 -3.43 -8.34
C TYR A 53 -0.71 -2.68 -7.37
N ILE A 54 -0.80 -1.36 -7.28
CA ILE A 54 -0.03 -0.57 -6.32
C ILE A 54 -0.45 -0.93 -4.88
N TYR A 55 -1.75 -1.00 -4.60
CA TYR A 55 -2.24 -1.44 -3.28
C TYR A 55 -1.81 -2.86 -2.92
N VAL A 56 -1.91 -3.81 -3.86
CA VAL A 56 -1.47 -5.20 -3.64
C VAL A 56 0.04 -5.28 -3.41
N THR A 57 0.83 -4.55 -4.19
CA THR A 57 2.29 -4.48 -4.01
C THR A 57 2.65 -3.89 -2.65
N GLY A 58 1.96 -2.83 -2.24
CA GLY A 58 2.08 -2.25 -0.90
C GLY A 58 1.76 -3.26 0.20
N LEU A 59 0.74 -4.09 0.02
CA LEU A 59 0.34 -5.10 0.99
C LEU A 59 1.41 -6.18 1.16
N ILE A 60 1.99 -6.66 0.06
CA ILE A 60 3.09 -7.64 0.06
C ILE A 60 4.30 -7.09 0.80
N ILE A 61 4.72 -5.86 0.46
CA ILE A 61 5.85 -5.18 1.12
C ILE A 61 5.56 -5.01 2.61
N ASN A 62 4.37 -4.53 2.98
CA ASN A 62 4.02 -4.33 4.38
C ASN A 62 4.01 -5.65 5.17
N THR A 63 3.55 -6.74 4.56
CA THR A 63 3.54 -8.08 5.17
C THR A 63 4.96 -8.57 5.44
N PHE A 64 5.89 -8.36 4.51
CA PHE A 64 7.31 -8.68 4.74
C PHE A 64 7.87 -7.93 5.96
N PHE A 65 7.57 -6.63 6.08
CA PHE A 65 8.00 -5.85 7.26
C PHE A 65 7.34 -6.31 8.56
N VAL A 66 6.05 -6.70 8.53
CA VAL A 66 5.38 -7.28 9.70
C VAL A 66 6.11 -8.54 10.18
N ILE A 67 6.44 -9.46 9.27
CA ILE A 67 7.16 -10.69 9.60
C ILE A 67 8.54 -10.36 10.18
N TYR A 68 9.33 -9.54 9.47
CA TYR A 68 10.67 -9.12 9.89
C TYR A 68 10.67 -8.52 11.31
N PHE A 69 9.74 -7.60 11.58
CA PHE A 69 9.65 -6.97 12.90
C PHE A 69 9.09 -7.90 13.97
N SER A 70 8.21 -8.85 13.61
CA SER A 70 7.69 -9.86 14.54
C SER A 70 8.79 -10.80 15.04
N ASP A 71 9.70 -11.23 14.17
CA ASP A 71 10.84 -12.09 14.53
C ASP A 71 11.83 -11.33 15.41
N LYS A 72 12.16 -10.09 15.00
CA LYS A 72 13.08 -9.24 15.75
C LYS A 72 12.53 -8.86 17.13
N PHE A 73 11.22 -8.60 17.22
CA PHE A 73 10.55 -8.32 18.48
C PHE A 73 10.56 -9.54 19.40
N ARG A 74 10.28 -10.74 18.90
CA ARG A 74 10.38 -11.99 19.66
C ARG A 74 11.79 -12.22 20.19
N TYR A 75 12.80 -12.07 19.34
CA TYR A 75 14.20 -12.21 19.75
C TYR A 75 14.59 -11.16 20.81
N PHE A 76 14.15 -9.90 20.65
CA PHE A 76 14.41 -8.85 21.62
C PHE A 76 13.76 -9.14 22.98
N MET A 77 12.52 -9.63 22.99
CA MET A 77 11.83 -10.03 24.22
C MET A 77 12.54 -11.20 24.92
N HIS A 78 12.99 -12.21 24.16
CA HIS A 78 13.79 -13.30 24.69
C HIS A 78 15.14 -12.81 25.26
N TYR A 79 15.78 -11.87 24.57
CA TYR A 79 17.02 -11.26 25.03
C TYR A 79 16.82 -10.45 26.31
N ILE A 80 15.77 -9.62 26.42
CA ILE A 80 15.47 -8.89 27.67
C ILE A 80 15.25 -9.87 28.82
N ASN A 81 14.53 -10.96 28.59
CA ASN A 81 14.25 -11.96 29.62
C ASN A 81 15.52 -12.67 30.12
N ASN A 82 16.54 -12.80 29.26
CA ASN A 82 17.83 -13.41 29.60
C ASN A 82 18.93 -12.40 29.97
N TYR A 83 18.68 -11.09 29.82
CA TYR A 83 19.66 -10.03 30.06
C TYR A 83 19.96 -9.78 31.56
N ASP A 84 19.23 -10.43 32.46
CA ASP A 84 19.48 -10.32 33.90
C ASP A 84 20.83 -10.93 34.35
N ASN A 85 21.63 -11.47 33.41
CA ASN A 85 22.94 -12.08 33.63
C ASN A 85 24.06 -11.45 32.73
N ASN A 86 24.57 -10.26 33.11
CA ASN A 86 25.87 -9.60 32.82
C ASN A 86 26.55 -9.53 31.41
N ASP A 87 27.15 -8.36 31.09
CA ASP A 87 28.56 -8.09 30.60
C ASP A 87 28.67 -6.74 29.80
N ASP A 88 29.88 -6.15 29.69
CA ASP A 88 30.16 -4.84 29.05
C ASP A 88 30.27 -4.91 27.50
N ASN A 89 30.64 -6.06 26.93
CA ASN A 89 30.58 -6.32 25.48
C ASN A 89 29.18 -6.14 24.89
N ASP A 90 28.17 -6.29 25.74
CA ASP A 90 26.76 -6.14 25.39
C ASP A 90 26.38 -4.68 25.07
N LYS A 91 27.15 -3.68 25.54
CA LYS A 91 26.87 -2.26 25.26
C LYS A 91 27.17 -1.88 23.80
N ASN A 92 28.28 -2.35 23.24
CA ASN A 92 28.63 -2.11 21.83
C ASN A 92 27.72 -2.91 20.89
N LEU A 93 27.39 -4.15 21.25
CA LEU A 93 26.43 -4.97 20.50
C LEU A 93 25.02 -4.36 20.51
N LYS A 94 24.56 -3.81 21.65
CA LYS A 94 23.30 -3.05 21.76
C LYS A 94 23.29 -1.79 20.91
N LYS A 95 24.41 -1.04 20.89
CA LYS A 95 24.50 0.18 20.08
C LYS A 95 24.38 -0.14 18.59
N ASN A 96 25.07 -1.18 18.10
CA ASN A 96 25.00 -1.58 16.69
C ASN A 96 23.60 -2.11 16.31
N LYS A 97 23.00 -2.99 17.14
CA LYS A 97 21.63 -3.50 16.94
C LYS A 97 20.56 -2.38 16.92
N ASN A 98 20.72 -1.34 17.74
CA ASN A 98 19.81 -0.19 17.76
C ASN A 98 19.92 0.67 16.49
N ILE A 99 21.13 0.86 15.96
CA ILE A 99 21.36 1.59 14.69
C ILE A 99 20.67 0.84 13.54
N ASP A 100 20.86 -0.47 13.44
CA ASP A 100 20.23 -1.30 12.41
C ASP A 100 18.70 -1.28 12.50
N SER A 101 18.14 -1.26 13.72
CA SER A 101 16.69 -1.20 13.92
C SER A 101 16.07 0.11 13.46
N ASN A 102 16.72 1.24 13.75
CA ASN A 102 16.24 2.56 13.35
C ASN A 102 16.37 2.78 11.85
N PHE A 103 17.43 2.27 11.22
CA PHE A 103 17.60 2.31 9.77
C PHE A 103 16.45 1.59 9.05
N VAL A 104 16.15 0.33 9.41
CA VAL A 104 15.08 -0.44 8.77
C VAL A 104 13.70 0.20 8.99
N LYS A 105 13.46 0.75 10.20
CA LYS A 105 12.24 1.52 10.49
C LYS A 105 12.08 2.71 9.54
N ASN A 106 13.12 3.51 9.36
CA ASN A 106 13.06 4.68 8.47
C ASN A 106 12.87 4.28 7.00
N VAL A 107 13.56 3.23 6.56
CA VAL A 107 13.39 2.67 5.21
C VAL A 107 11.93 2.25 4.98
N TYR A 108 11.31 1.55 5.94
CA TYR A 108 9.90 1.19 5.87
C TYR A 108 8.99 2.41 5.70
N PHE A 109 9.14 3.43 6.54
CA PHE A 109 8.31 4.64 6.46
C PHE A 109 8.44 5.36 5.11
N ILE A 110 9.66 5.45 4.57
CA ILE A 110 9.93 6.06 3.27
C ILE A 110 9.29 5.24 2.14
N ILE A 111 9.43 3.91 2.16
CA ILE A 111 8.85 3.04 1.13
C ILE A 111 7.33 3.19 1.08
N ILE A 112 6.65 3.10 2.22
CA ILE A 112 5.18 3.23 2.27
C ILE A 112 4.74 4.64 1.84
N PHE A 113 5.49 5.68 2.22
CA PHE A 113 5.24 7.04 1.77
C PHE A 113 5.32 7.17 0.25
N LEU A 114 6.36 6.60 -0.38
CA LEU A 114 6.54 6.63 -1.83
C LEU A 114 5.40 5.90 -2.56
N ILE A 115 4.99 4.73 -2.05
CA ILE A 115 3.85 3.98 -2.60
C ILE A 115 2.57 4.82 -2.53
N ALA A 116 2.28 5.43 -1.38
CA ALA A 116 1.11 6.29 -1.21
C ALA A 116 1.13 7.52 -2.13
N LEU A 117 2.32 8.11 -2.33
CA LEU A 117 2.49 9.24 -3.23
C LEU A 117 2.25 8.85 -4.69
N ILE A 118 2.79 7.71 -5.13
CA ILE A 118 2.59 7.19 -6.49
C ILE A 118 1.10 6.92 -6.72
N GLU A 119 0.41 6.30 -5.75
CA GLU A 119 -1.02 6.03 -5.85
C GLU A 119 -1.86 7.30 -5.97
N LEU A 120 -1.53 8.32 -5.17
CA LEU A 120 -2.20 9.62 -5.24
C LEU A 120 -2.02 10.29 -6.61
N LEU A 121 -0.78 10.28 -7.12
CA LEU A 121 -0.47 10.85 -8.44
C LEU A 121 -1.19 10.10 -9.56
N LEU A 122 -1.22 8.78 -9.50
CA LEU A 122 -1.93 7.96 -10.47
C LEU A 122 -3.45 8.17 -10.41
N SER A 123 -4.00 8.33 -9.20
CA SER A 123 -5.42 8.65 -8.99
C SER A 123 -5.78 10.01 -9.55
N PHE A 124 -4.95 11.03 -9.33
CA PHE A 124 -5.13 12.35 -9.92
C PHE A 124 -5.04 12.33 -11.44
N PHE A 125 -4.06 11.60 -11.99
CA PHE A 125 -3.93 11.41 -13.43
C PHE A 125 -5.18 10.74 -14.02
N HIS A 126 -5.67 9.67 -13.39
CA HIS A 126 -6.87 8.97 -13.82
C HIS A 126 -8.10 9.87 -13.82
N PHE A 127 -8.31 10.64 -12.74
CA PHE A 127 -9.38 11.62 -12.70
C PHE A 127 -9.27 12.65 -13.83
N GLY A 128 -8.08 13.15 -14.13
CA GLY A 128 -7.92 14.08 -15.24
C GLY A 128 -8.12 13.46 -16.62
N VAL A 129 -7.88 12.15 -16.80
CA VAL A 129 -8.30 11.42 -18.02
C VAL A 129 -9.82 11.40 -18.14
N GLU A 130 -10.55 11.14 -17.05
CA GLU A 130 -12.02 11.21 -17.03
C GLU A 130 -12.55 12.62 -17.30
N GLN A 131 -11.86 13.65 -16.79
CA GLN A 131 -12.17 15.06 -17.08
C GLN A 131 -11.66 15.52 -18.46
N LYS A 132 -11.05 14.62 -19.24
CA LYS A 132 -10.49 14.89 -20.57
C LYS A 132 -9.38 15.95 -20.59
N TRP A 133 -8.72 16.18 -19.46
CA TRP A 133 -7.51 17.01 -19.38
C TRP A 133 -6.35 16.33 -20.09
N TRP A 134 -6.28 15.00 -20.03
CA TRP A 134 -5.25 14.19 -20.65
C TRP A 134 -5.84 13.04 -21.45
N LYS A 135 -5.13 12.62 -22.50
CA LYS A 135 -5.47 11.44 -23.27
C LYS A 135 -4.63 10.27 -22.77
N PHE A 136 -5.29 9.16 -22.43
CA PHE A 136 -4.62 7.90 -22.15
C PHE A 136 -4.91 6.92 -23.28
N ILE A 137 -3.90 6.60 -24.07
CA ILE A 137 -3.99 5.60 -25.14
C ILE A 137 -3.62 4.25 -24.52
N SER A 138 -4.63 3.47 -24.13
CA SER A 138 -4.39 2.06 -23.83
C SER A 138 -4.22 1.31 -25.15
N THR A 139 -3.02 0.80 -25.42
CA THR A 139 -2.82 -0.22 -26.46
C THR A 139 -3.71 -1.41 -26.13
N CYS A 140 -4.71 -1.63 -26.99
CA CYS A 140 -5.54 -2.82 -26.99
C CYS A 140 -4.73 -3.92 -27.70
N THR A 141 -3.99 -4.72 -26.94
CA THR A 141 -3.28 -5.89 -27.48
C THR A 141 -4.26 -7.05 -27.52
N ASN A 142 -5.21 -7.00 -28.44
CA ASN A 142 -6.08 -8.14 -28.64
C ASN A 142 -5.34 -9.17 -29.50
N ASN A 143 -5.43 -10.45 -29.13
CA ASN A 143 -5.04 -11.59 -29.96
C ASN A 143 -6.00 -11.74 -31.16
N LEU A 144 -6.23 -10.66 -31.91
CA LEU A 144 -7.15 -10.61 -33.06
C LEU A 144 -6.69 -11.52 -34.20
N ASN A 145 -5.42 -11.91 -34.18
CA ASN A 145 -4.84 -12.89 -35.10
C ASN A 145 -5.38 -14.33 -34.89
N LYS A 146 -6.24 -14.56 -33.88
CA LYS A 146 -6.92 -15.85 -33.66
C LYS A 146 -8.32 -15.96 -34.28
N ALA A 147 -8.94 -14.84 -34.68
CA ALA A 147 -10.25 -14.88 -35.30
C ALA A 147 -10.09 -15.28 -36.77
N ASN A 148 -10.66 -16.41 -37.16
CA ASN A 148 -10.57 -16.91 -38.53
C ASN A 148 -11.67 -16.34 -39.44
N SER A 149 -12.63 -15.61 -38.87
CA SER A 149 -13.74 -14.98 -39.59
C SER A 149 -14.18 -13.66 -38.94
N ILE A 150 -14.81 -12.80 -39.75
CA ILE A 150 -15.34 -11.49 -39.30
C ILE A 150 -16.45 -11.68 -38.27
N GLN A 151 -17.25 -12.74 -38.39
CA GLN A 151 -18.32 -13.06 -37.44
C GLN A 151 -17.78 -13.52 -36.07
N GLU A 152 -16.72 -14.33 -36.07
CA GLU A 152 -16.03 -14.74 -34.84
C GLU A 152 -15.36 -13.53 -34.16
N PHE A 153 -14.81 -12.62 -34.95
CA PHE A 153 -14.27 -11.35 -34.46
C PHE A 153 -15.36 -10.45 -33.84
N GLN A 154 -16.53 -10.34 -34.48
CA GLN A 154 -17.67 -9.60 -33.93
C GLN A 154 -18.17 -10.20 -32.61
N LEU A 155 -18.30 -11.53 -32.53
CA LEU A 155 -18.66 -12.23 -31.30
C LEU A 155 -17.62 -12.03 -30.17
N LEU A 156 -16.33 -11.97 -30.50
CA LEU A 156 -15.27 -11.68 -29.53
C LEU A 156 -15.31 -10.23 -29.05
N LEU A 157 -15.69 -9.27 -29.90
CA LEU A 157 -15.86 -7.87 -29.53
C LEU A 157 -17.13 -7.64 -28.70
N GLU A 158 -18.21 -8.35 -29.01
CA GLU A 158 -19.49 -8.26 -28.28
C GLU A 158 -19.44 -8.98 -26.92
N SER A 159 -18.61 -10.02 -26.78
CA SER A 159 -18.43 -10.75 -25.52
C SER A 159 -17.36 -10.18 -24.60
N ALA A 160 -16.49 -9.29 -25.10
CA ALA A 160 -15.50 -8.62 -24.28
C ALA A 160 -16.12 -7.45 -23.53
N GLU A 161 -16.47 -7.64 -22.26
CA GLU A 161 -16.84 -6.55 -21.36
C GLU A 161 -15.59 -5.75 -20.97
N TYR A 162 -15.28 -4.69 -21.73
CA TYR A 162 -14.15 -3.80 -21.43
C TYR A 162 -14.63 -2.42 -20.95
N ALA A 163 -14.12 -1.97 -19.80
CA ALA A 163 -14.36 -0.61 -19.31
C ALA A 163 -13.36 0.37 -19.93
N MET A 164 -13.87 1.50 -20.45
CA MET A 164 -13.04 2.59 -20.95
C MET A 164 -12.56 3.50 -19.80
N CYS A 165 -11.35 4.05 -19.92
CA CYS A 165 -10.75 4.90 -18.87
C CYS A 165 -11.27 6.35 -18.91
N ASP A 166 -11.87 6.79 -20.01
CA ASP A 166 -12.37 8.15 -20.22
C ASP A 166 -13.86 8.31 -19.85
N ILE A 167 -14.53 7.20 -19.53
CA ILE A 167 -15.92 7.17 -19.06
C ILE A 167 -15.89 6.81 -17.57
N PRO A 168 -16.26 7.75 -16.67
CA PRO A 168 -16.16 7.51 -15.24
C PRO A 168 -17.19 6.49 -14.76
N SER A 169 -16.72 5.41 -14.13
CA SER A 169 -17.56 4.54 -13.31
C SER A 169 -17.96 5.27 -12.04
N LYS A 170 -19.26 5.41 -11.80
CA LYS A 170 -19.81 6.18 -10.66
C LYS A 170 -20.42 5.26 -9.61
N ILE A 171 -20.13 5.54 -8.34
CA ILE A 171 -20.88 5.01 -7.20
C ILE A 171 -21.67 6.16 -6.58
N ILE A 172 -23.00 6.01 -6.49
CA ILE A 172 -23.90 7.02 -5.89
C ILE A 172 -23.68 8.41 -6.54
N GLY A 173 -23.47 8.44 -7.86
CA GLY A 173 -23.25 9.67 -8.63
C GLY A 173 -21.82 10.25 -8.54
N ILE A 174 -20.94 9.71 -7.70
CA ILE A 174 -19.55 10.16 -7.53
C ILE A 174 -18.62 9.24 -8.35
N PRO A 175 -17.72 9.80 -9.18
CA PRO A 175 -16.67 9.03 -9.84
C PRO A 175 -15.80 8.28 -8.85
N MET A 176 -15.51 7.01 -9.13
CA MET A 176 -14.67 6.17 -8.27
C MET A 176 -13.25 6.72 -8.10
N THR A 177 -12.73 7.40 -9.12
CA THR A 177 -11.45 8.09 -9.08
C THR A 177 -11.39 9.16 -7.99
N ILE A 178 -12.48 9.92 -7.77
CA ILE A 178 -12.54 10.94 -6.71
C ILE A 178 -12.47 10.27 -5.35
N LEU A 179 -13.21 9.18 -5.14
CA LEU A 179 -13.15 8.41 -3.90
C LEU A 179 -11.72 7.89 -3.64
N ASN A 180 -11.04 7.41 -4.68
CA ASN A 180 -9.67 6.92 -4.56
C ASN A 180 -8.65 8.04 -4.26
N ILE A 181 -8.82 9.23 -4.86
CA ILE A 181 -8.02 10.42 -4.53
C ILE A 181 -8.18 10.79 -3.05
N ILE A 182 -9.42 10.89 -2.57
CA ILE A 182 -9.71 11.24 -1.17
C ILE A 182 -9.09 10.20 -0.24
N TYR A 183 -9.30 8.92 -0.53
CA TYR A 183 -8.77 7.80 0.25
C TYR A 183 -7.23 7.86 0.34
N SER A 184 -6.55 8.08 -0.78
CA SER A 184 -5.09 8.17 -0.86
C SER A 184 -4.54 9.42 -0.15
N LEU A 185 -5.24 10.56 -0.24
CA LEU A 185 -4.88 11.78 0.49
C LEU A 185 -4.96 11.59 2.01
N VAL A 186 -6.06 11.01 2.49
CA VAL A 186 -6.26 10.76 3.93
C VAL A 186 -5.17 9.84 4.45
N PHE A 187 -4.85 8.77 3.72
CA PHE A 187 -3.75 7.88 4.09
C PHE A 187 -2.42 8.62 4.20
N LEU A 188 -2.07 9.42 3.18
CA LEU A 188 -0.81 10.14 3.12
C LEU A 188 -0.68 11.13 4.29
N ILE A 189 -1.74 11.87 4.61
CA ILE A 189 -1.75 12.81 5.74
C ILE A 189 -1.55 12.07 7.07
N ILE A 190 -2.31 11.00 7.32
CA ILE A 190 -2.16 10.19 8.54
C ILE A 190 -0.76 9.60 8.62
N TRP A 191 -0.22 9.10 7.51
CA TRP A 191 1.12 8.53 7.45
C TRP A 191 2.20 9.55 7.81
N ILE A 192 2.10 10.78 7.30
CA ILE A 192 3.01 11.88 7.66
C ILE A 192 2.92 12.19 9.16
N ILE A 193 1.72 12.22 9.74
CA ILE A 193 1.53 12.46 11.18
C ILE A 193 2.19 11.35 12.00
N ILE A 194 1.99 10.08 11.62
CA ILE A 194 2.61 8.92 12.27
C ILE A 194 4.13 9.03 12.16
N PHE A 195 4.67 9.28 10.97
CA PHE A 195 6.10 9.40 10.73
C PHE A 195 6.74 10.50 11.60
N ARG A 196 6.10 11.68 11.69
CA ARG A 196 6.55 12.77 12.56
C ARG A 196 6.58 12.33 14.01
N LYS A 197 5.49 11.77 14.55
CA LYS A 197 5.44 11.28 15.93
C LYS A 197 6.52 10.23 16.23
N ASN A 198 6.82 9.38 15.25
CA ASN A 198 7.78 8.29 15.41
C ASN A 198 9.26 8.72 15.30
N LYS A 199 9.54 9.93 14.77
CA LYS A 199 10.88 10.53 14.71
C LYS A 199 11.29 11.20 16.03
N TYR A 200 10.32 11.62 16.86
CA TYR A 200 10.55 12.34 18.11
C TYR A 200 10.49 11.44 19.38
N ILE A 201 10.35 10.12 19.22
CA ILE A 201 10.32 9.12 20.31
C ILE A 201 11.47 8.13 20.13
#